data_AF-A0A2G8JFC8-F1
#
_entry.id   AF-A0A2G8JFC8-F1
#
_cell.length_a   1.000
_cell.length_b   1.000
_cell.length_c   1.000
_cell.angle_alpha   90.00
_cell.angle_beta   90.00
_cell.angle_gamma   90.00
#
_symmetry.space_group_name_H-M   'P 1'
#
loop_
_entity.id
_entity.type
_entity.pdbx_description
1 polymer ?
#
loop_
_entity_poly.entity_id
_entity_poly.type
_entity_poly.pdbx_seq_one_letter_code
_entity_poly.pdbx_strand_id
1 'polypeptide(L)'
;PVIRILIDMTSLRFVALVGGTVYGMSFIILGLFAKNIWHVFVLHTLIGLSSASVNLATYVAIGEQFETSFGVANSASYLIASIIGIIFPLLVLYFNVTYGLRWTLMLYGAISLHLNRRWTLGDVKENCTIQHSVRRCVIHQSQLTTVARRISCEMHFRSAVAWLTTFAGVGATFAGLFAGWIHGINQSYQYVVMSYVGLSIIQCLLALAILVLKQDKECHVSPSATENSCSMNEPSGWHIEKTVNVEINLKMNGISTQVLHGSRGGGGGGDGRGGEGVSHPNHTNVKV
;
A
#
# COMPACT_ATOMS: atom_id res chain seq x y z
N PRO A 1 2.35 -17.74 17.15
CA PRO A 1 3.22 -18.80 17.72
C PRO A 1 4.55 -18.99 16.98
N VAL A 2 4.54 -19.38 15.69
CA VAL A 2 5.79 -19.63 14.92
C VAL A 2 6.71 -18.41 14.87
N ILE A 3 6.16 -17.23 14.56
CA ILE A 3 6.94 -15.98 14.52
C ILE A 3 7.56 -15.66 15.90
N ARG A 4 6.88 -16.01 16.99
CA ARG A 4 7.41 -15.78 18.35
C ARG A 4 8.64 -16.64 18.61
N ILE A 5 8.56 -17.93 18.29
CA ILE A 5 9.71 -18.85 18.35
C ILE A 5 10.86 -18.33 17.48
N LEU A 6 10.54 -17.80 16.29
CA LEU A 6 11.56 -17.23 15.40
C LEU A 6 12.23 -15.98 16.00
N ILE A 7 11.48 -15.13 16.71
CA ILE A 7 12.02 -13.98 17.45
C ILE A 7 12.95 -14.48 18.57
N ASP A 8 12.52 -15.49 19.34
CA ASP A 8 13.30 -16.08 20.44
C ASP A 8 14.60 -16.74 19.95
N MET A 9 14.60 -17.32 18.74
CA MET A 9 15.78 -17.94 18.13
C MET A 9 16.73 -16.95 17.44
N THR A 10 16.25 -15.76 17.07
CA THR A 10 17.03 -14.81 16.28
C THR A 10 17.11 -13.46 16.99
N SER A 11 16.66 -12.39 16.35
CA SER A 11 16.47 -11.10 16.99
C SER A 11 15.21 -10.44 16.44
N LEU A 12 14.56 -9.64 17.28
CA LEU A 12 13.38 -8.87 16.90
C LEU A 12 13.60 -8.04 15.62
N ARG A 13 14.77 -7.41 15.53
CA ARG A 13 15.20 -6.58 14.38
C ARG A 13 15.33 -7.42 13.11
N PHE A 14 15.92 -8.60 13.20
CA PHE A 14 16.07 -9.49 12.06
C PHE A 14 14.72 -9.94 11.51
N VAL A 15 13.79 -10.37 12.38
CA VAL A 15 12.44 -10.80 11.98
C VAL A 15 11.66 -9.66 11.33
N ALA A 16 11.75 -8.45 11.87
CA ALA A 16 11.12 -7.26 11.30
C ALA A 16 11.69 -6.90 9.91
N LEU A 17 13.01 -6.97 9.75
CA LEU A 17 13.69 -6.70 8.48
C LEU A 17 13.33 -7.71 7.40
N VAL A 18 13.44 -9.01 7.71
CA VAL A 18 13.16 -10.08 6.74
C VAL A 18 11.68 -10.03 6.35
N GLY A 19 10.78 -9.96 7.33
CA GLY A 19 9.35 -9.81 7.09
C GLY A 19 9.03 -8.58 6.24
N GLY A 20 9.59 -7.43 6.59
CA GLY A 20 9.38 -6.21 5.84
C GLY A 20 9.87 -6.28 4.39
N THR A 21 11.05 -6.88 4.18
CA THR A 21 11.65 -7.01 2.85
C THR A 21 10.81 -7.93 1.99
N VAL A 22 10.41 -9.08 2.52
CA VAL A 22 9.51 -10.03 1.85
C VAL A 22 8.17 -9.36 1.52
N TYR A 23 7.62 -8.56 2.43
CA TYR A 23 6.38 -7.81 2.20
C TYR A 23 6.51 -6.87 1.00
N GLY A 24 7.53 -6.01 0.98
CA GLY A 24 7.74 -5.05 -0.11
C GLY A 24 8.02 -5.72 -1.45
N MET A 25 8.88 -6.75 -1.46
CA MET A 25 9.21 -7.52 -2.66
C MET A 25 8.00 -8.26 -3.23
N SER A 26 7.12 -8.79 -2.37
CA SER A 26 5.91 -9.49 -2.83
C SER A 26 4.99 -8.58 -3.64
N PHE A 27 4.85 -7.30 -3.26
CA PHE A 27 4.08 -6.32 -4.05
C PHE A 27 4.74 -5.98 -5.39
N ILE A 28 6.07 -5.87 -5.44
CA ILE A 28 6.80 -5.62 -6.69
C ILE A 28 6.64 -6.81 -7.63
N ILE A 29 6.82 -8.04 -7.14
CA ILE A 29 6.66 -9.26 -7.93
C ILE A 29 5.21 -9.41 -8.40
N LEU A 30 4.23 -9.08 -7.54
CA LEU A 30 2.82 -9.10 -7.90
C LEU A 30 2.52 -8.09 -9.02
N GLY A 31 3.06 -6.88 -8.95
CA GLY A 31 2.90 -5.86 -10.00
C GLY A 31 3.52 -6.26 -11.34
N LEU A 32 4.67 -6.93 -11.32
CA LEU A 32 5.42 -7.30 -12.53
C LEU A 32 4.94 -8.59 -13.19
N PHE A 33 4.63 -9.62 -12.40
CA PHE A 33 4.51 -11.00 -12.90
C PHE A 33 3.13 -11.63 -12.72
N ALA A 34 2.16 -10.94 -12.08
CA ALA A 34 0.82 -11.48 -11.92
C ALA A 34 0.05 -11.55 -13.26
N LYS A 35 0.21 -12.69 -13.94
CA LYS A 35 -0.56 -13.04 -15.15
C LYS A 35 -1.73 -13.98 -14.86
N ASN A 36 -1.63 -14.74 -13.76
CA ASN A 36 -2.60 -15.77 -13.38
C ASN A 36 -3.12 -15.53 -11.96
N ILE A 37 -4.36 -15.95 -11.70
CA ILE A 37 -4.96 -15.86 -10.35
C ILE A 37 -4.17 -16.63 -9.29
N TRP A 38 -3.53 -17.74 -9.67
CA TRP A 38 -2.66 -18.52 -8.79
C TRP A 38 -1.45 -17.72 -8.27
N HIS A 39 -0.83 -16.90 -9.13
CA HIS A 39 0.26 -16.02 -8.71
C HIS A 39 -0.22 -14.99 -7.69
N VAL A 40 -1.42 -14.42 -7.92
CA VAL A 40 -2.04 -13.47 -7.00
C VAL A 40 -2.30 -14.15 -5.66
N PHE A 41 -2.87 -15.35 -5.65
CA PHE A 41 -3.16 -16.09 -4.41
C PHE A 41 -1.88 -16.39 -3.60
N VAL A 42 -0.87 -16.98 -4.23
CA VAL A 42 0.40 -17.32 -3.56
C VAL A 42 1.08 -16.07 -3.01
N LEU A 43 1.21 -15.01 -3.82
CA LEU A 43 1.84 -13.77 -3.37
C LEU A 43 1.02 -13.07 -2.28
N HIS A 44 -0.31 -13.16 -2.32
CA HIS A 44 -1.17 -12.60 -1.28
C HIS A 44 -1.01 -13.34 0.06
N THR A 45 -0.87 -14.66 0.04
CA THR A 45 -0.56 -15.43 1.26
C THR A 45 0.81 -15.04 1.84
N LEU A 46 1.80 -14.80 0.98
CA LEU A 46 3.14 -14.36 1.39
C LEU A 46 3.12 -12.94 1.98
N ILE A 47 2.33 -12.03 1.40
CA ILE A 47 2.08 -10.68 1.94
C ILE A 47 1.43 -10.78 3.34
N GLY A 48 0.46 -11.67 3.52
CA GLY A 48 -0.19 -11.89 4.82
C GLY A 48 0.79 -12.37 5.89
N LEU A 49 1.61 -13.39 5.55
CA LEU A 49 2.60 -13.95 6.48
C LEU A 49 3.68 -12.93 6.87
N SER A 50 4.21 -12.21 5.89
CA SER A 50 5.22 -11.17 6.10
C SER A 50 4.69 -9.95 6.87
N SER A 51 3.41 -9.58 6.68
CA SER A 51 2.77 -8.56 7.49
C SER A 51 2.60 -9.01 8.94
N ALA A 52 2.19 -10.27 9.16
CA ALA A 52 2.04 -10.82 10.50
C ALA A 52 3.38 -10.80 11.27
N SER A 53 4.50 -11.11 10.60
CA SER A 53 5.81 -11.08 11.25
C SER A 53 6.24 -9.68 11.66
N VAL A 54 6.03 -8.69 10.79
CA VAL A 54 6.32 -7.28 11.10
C VAL A 54 5.42 -6.78 12.23
N ASN A 55 4.11 -7.08 12.17
CA ASN A 55 3.16 -6.62 13.18
C ASN A 55 3.48 -7.17 14.58
N LEU A 56 3.86 -8.45 14.67
CA LEU A 56 4.27 -9.02 15.94
C LEU A 56 5.58 -8.39 16.44
N ALA A 57 6.56 -8.19 15.53
CA ALA A 57 7.83 -7.59 15.91
C ALA A 57 7.66 -6.14 16.41
N THR A 58 6.80 -5.35 15.77
CA THR A 58 6.46 -4.00 16.26
C THR A 58 5.74 -4.05 17.60
N TYR A 59 4.80 -4.96 17.79
CA TYR A 59 4.06 -5.08 19.05
C TYR A 59 4.99 -5.38 20.23
N VAL A 60 5.93 -6.33 20.06
CA VAL A 60 6.96 -6.66 21.06
C VAL A 60 7.87 -5.44 21.30
N ALA A 61 8.32 -4.75 20.24
CA ALA A 61 9.16 -3.57 20.37
C ALA A 61 8.48 -2.43 21.16
N ILE A 62 7.19 -2.19 20.92
CA ILE A 62 6.40 -1.19 21.68
C ILE A 62 6.27 -1.62 23.14
N GLY A 63 6.09 -2.92 23.39
CA GLY A 63 6.04 -3.49 24.74
C GLY A 63 7.32 -3.27 25.53
N GLU A 64 8.48 -3.56 24.92
CA GLU A 64 9.80 -3.37 25.53
C GLU A 64 10.12 -1.88 25.75
N GLN A 65 9.67 -0.98 24.87
CA GLN A 65 10.01 0.44 24.94
C GLN A 65 9.08 1.23 25.87
N PHE A 66 7.81 0.85 25.98
CA PHE A 66 6.78 1.59 26.70
C PHE A 66 6.10 0.73 27.75
N GLU A 67 6.86 0.07 28.65
CA GLU A 67 6.29 -0.85 29.65
C GLU A 67 5.13 -0.22 30.46
N THR A 68 5.29 1.03 30.91
CA THR A 68 4.29 1.73 31.74
C THR A 68 3.18 2.40 30.93
N SER A 69 3.42 2.70 29.65
CA SER A 69 2.49 3.44 28.78
C SER A 69 2.13 2.67 27.52
N PHE A 70 2.23 1.34 27.57
CA PHE A 70 2.04 0.45 26.44
C PHE A 70 0.71 0.68 25.73
N GLY A 71 -0.37 0.79 26.53
CA GLY A 71 -1.71 1.07 26.00
C GLY A 71 -1.80 2.37 25.22
N VAL A 72 -1.11 3.43 25.68
CA VAL A 72 -1.09 4.75 25.03
C VAL A 72 -0.24 4.72 23.75
N ALA A 73 0.96 4.14 23.80
CA ALA A 73 1.81 4.03 22.61
C ALA A 73 1.18 3.15 21.52
N ASN A 74 0.53 2.06 21.92
CA ASN A 74 -0.18 1.17 21.02
C ASN A 74 -1.44 1.85 20.45
N SER A 75 -2.22 2.60 21.24
CA SER A 75 -3.39 3.33 20.73
C SER A 75 -3.01 4.47 19.78
N ALA A 76 -1.93 5.20 20.07
CA ALA A 76 -1.37 6.20 19.16
C ALA A 76 -0.94 5.57 17.82
N SER A 77 -0.34 4.37 17.87
CA SER A 77 -0.05 3.60 16.66
C SER A 77 -1.32 3.25 15.88
N TYR A 78 -2.39 2.81 16.55
CA TYR A 78 -3.66 2.54 15.87
C TYR A 78 -4.30 3.79 15.26
N LEU A 79 -4.23 4.95 15.93
CA LEU A 79 -4.73 6.21 15.38
C LEU A 79 -4.06 6.52 14.03
N ILE A 80 -2.73 6.41 13.96
CA ILE A 80 -1.97 6.66 12.74
C ILE A 80 -2.36 5.62 11.67
N ALA A 81 -2.55 4.35 12.05
CA ALA A 81 -3.01 3.28 11.14
C ALA A 81 -4.37 3.59 10.52
N SER A 82 -5.26 4.14 11.32
CA SER A 82 -6.61 4.54 10.93
C SER A 82 -6.59 5.71 9.95
N ILE A 83 -5.80 6.75 10.24
CA ILE A 83 -5.66 7.92 9.36
C ILE A 83 -5.08 7.49 8.01
N ILE A 84 -4.00 6.72 8.02
CA ILE A 84 -3.44 6.15 6.79
C ILE A 84 -4.49 5.28 6.11
N GLY A 85 -5.29 4.54 6.87
CA GLY A 85 -6.34 3.72 6.30
C GLY A 85 -7.41 4.43 5.52
N ILE A 86 -7.71 5.68 5.88
CA ILE A 86 -8.65 6.54 5.15
C ILE A 86 -7.98 7.14 3.92
N ILE A 87 -6.75 7.63 4.07
CA ILE A 87 -6.02 8.34 3.00
C ILE A 87 -5.52 7.36 1.92
N PHE A 88 -5.07 6.18 2.34
CA PHE A 88 -4.33 5.25 1.50
C PHE A 88 -5.17 4.65 0.37
N PRO A 89 -6.43 4.21 0.57
CA PRO A 89 -7.29 3.77 -0.52
C PRO A 89 -7.56 4.87 -1.56
N LEU A 90 -7.71 6.13 -1.14
CA LEU A 90 -7.88 7.27 -2.04
C LEU A 90 -6.63 7.49 -2.89
N LEU A 91 -5.46 7.40 -2.26
CA LEU A 91 -4.18 7.53 -2.94
C LEU A 91 -3.92 6.38 -3.92
N VAL A 92 -4.23 5.13 -3.52
CA VAL A 92 -4.15 3.95 -4.39
C VAL A 92 -5.12 4.06 -5.55
N LEU A 93 -6.35 4.54 -5.33
CA LEU A 93 -7.31 4.75 -6.40
C LEU A 93 -6.81 5.79 -7.41
N TYR A 94 -6.27 6.91 -6.92
CA TYR A 94 -5.66 7.93 -7.78
C TYR A 94 -4.53 7.35 -8.62
N PHE A 95 -3.57 6.65 -8.00
CA PHE A 95 -2.47 6.02 -8.74
C PHE A 95 -2.92 4.93 -9.70
N ASN A 96 -3.96 4.17 -9.35
CA ASN A 96 -4.51 3.14 -10.23
C ASN A 96 -5.16 3.75 -11.47
N VAL A 97 -5.85 4.90 -11.33
CA VAL A 97 -6.45 5.61 -12.47
C VAL A 97 -5.37 6.27 -13.35
N THR A 98 -4.33 6.85 -12.75
CA THR A 98 -3.30 7.59 -13.49
C THR A 98 -2.23 6.68 -14.12
N TYR A 99 -1.75 5.68 -13.38
CA TYR A 99 -0.62 4.84 -13.76
C TYR A 99 -1.01 3.38 -13.99
N GLY A 100 -2.22 2.97 -13.64
CA GLY A 100 -2.64 1.57 -13.70
C GLY A 100 -2.17 0.74 -12.50
N LEU A 101 -2.78 -0.45 -12.38
CA LEU A 101 -2.61 -1.32 -11.21
C LEU A 101 -1.17 -1.81 -11.03
N ARG A 102 -0.50 -2.17 -12.14
CA ARG A 102 0.88 -2.71 -12.10
C ARG A 102 1.86 -1.73 -11.46
N TRP A 103 1.88 -0.49 -11.93
CA TRP A 103 2.74 0.56 -11.42
C TRP A 103 2.36 0.99 -10.01
N THR A 104 1.07 0.99 -9.68
CA THR A 104 0.59 1.26 -8.31
C THR A 104 1.11 0.24 -7.31
N LEU A 105 1.07 -1.06 -7.66
CA LEU A 105 1.60 -2.13 -6.81
C LEU A 105 3.12 -2.04 -6.66
N MET A 106 3.85 -1.74 -7.75
CA MET A 106 5.30 -1.52 -7.70
C MET A 106 5.68 -0.34 -6.81
N LEU A 107 4.99 0.80 -6.94
CA LEU A 107 5.20 1.98 -6.12
C LEU A 107 4.96 1.68 -4.65
N TYR A 108 3.90 0.93 -4.34
CA TYR A 108 3.60 0.52 -2.96
C TYR A 108 4.67 -0.41 -2.37
N GLY A 109 5.17 -1.36 -3.15
CA GLY A 109 6.28 -2.21 -2.76
C GLY A 109 7.56 -1.40 -2.50
N ALA A 110 7.88 -0.44 -3.37
CA ALA A 110 9.04 0.44 -3.22
C ALA A 110 8.96 1.33 -1.96
N ILE A 111 7.80 1.94 -1.70
CA ILE A 111 7.56 2.71 -0.46
C ILE A 111 7.74 1.80 0.77
N SER A 112 7.20 0.58 0.72
CA SER A 112 7.33 -0.39 1.81
C SER A 112 8.79 -0.77 2.09
N LEU A 113 9.60 -0.97 1.05
CA LEU A 113 11.04 -1.23 1.19
C LEU A 113 11.80 -0.02 1.74
N HIS A 114 11.45 1.19 1.29
CA HIS A 114 12.06 2.42 1.79
C HIS A 114 11.81 2.61 3.31
N LEU A 115 10.59 2.32 3.77
CA LEU A 115 10.26 2.38 5.20
C LEU A 115 11.07 1.36 6.01
N ASN A 116 11.22 0.12 5.51
CA ASN A 116 12.05 -0.89 6.18
C ASN A 116 13.52 -0.48 6.29
N ARG A 117 14.07 0.19 5.28
CA ARG A 117 15.48 0.62 5.32
C ARG A 117 15.75 1.54 6.52
N ARG A 118 14.80 2.41 6.87
CA ARG A 118 14.94 3.30 8.03
C ARG A 118 14.95 2.53 9.35
N TRP A 119 14.22 1.42 9.44
CA TRP A 119 14.25 0.53 10.60
C TRP A 119 15.63 -0.10 10.84
N THR A 120 16.41 -0.34 9.77
CA THR A 120 17.78 -0.88 9.89
C THR A 120 18.83 0.10 10.38
N LEU A 121 18.68 1.39 10.05
CA LEU A 121 19.76 2.37 10.18
C LEU A 121 19.87 3.02 11.57
N GLY A 122 19.06 2.60 12.53
CA GLY A 122 19.47 2.73 13.93
C GLY A 122 18.83 3.84 14.77
N ASP A 123 17.56 4.15 14.56
CA ASP A 123 16.74 4.77 15.61
C ASP A 123 15.36 4.09 15.68
N VAL A 124 15.28 3.04 16.50
CA VAL A 124 14.06 2.26 16.73
C VAL A 124 12.95 3.14 17.34
N LYS A 125 13.33 4.22 18.05
CA LYS A 125 12.41 4.97 18.91
C LYS A 125 11.31 5.74 18.17
N GLU A 126 11.59 6.38 17.03
CA GLU A 126 10.60 7.24 16.35
C GLU A 126 9.87 6.54 15.19
N ASN A 127 10.48 5.52 14.60
CA ASN A 127 10.04 4.99 13.32
C ASN A 127 9.15 3.73 13.43
N CYS A 128 8.97 3.23 14.65
CA CYS A 128 8.22 2.00 14.94
C CYS A 128 6.71 2.17 14.69
N THR A 129 6.18 3.31 15.13
CA THR A 129 4.75 3.68 15.14
C THR A 129 4.19 3.84 13.72
N ILE A 130 4.94 4.48 12.81
CA ILE A 130 4.46 4.83 11.47
C ILE A 130 4.40 3.59 10.56
N GLN A 131 5.40 2.72 10.61
CA GLN A 131 5.47 1.57 9.70
C GLN A 131 4.40 0.52 10.00
N HIS A 132 4.12 0.28 11.29
CA HIS A 132 3.05 -0.60 11.75
C HIS A 132 1.67 -0.18 11.24
N SER A 133 1.47 1.13 11.22
CA SER A 133 0.23 1.78 10.85
C SER A 133 -0.15 1.60 9.38
N VAL A 134 0.82 1.77 8.48
CA VAL A 134 0.59 1.62 7.03
C VAL A 134 0.21 0.18 6.66
N ARG A 135 0.82 -0.83 7.30
CA ARG A 135 0.70 -2.23 6.88
C ARG A 135 -0.58 -2.92 7.36
N ARG A 136 -1.01 -2.65 8.60
CA ARG A 136 -2.25 -3.25 9.12
C ARG A 136 -3.48 -2.82 8.34
N CYS A 137 -3.49 -1.59 7.83
CA CYS A 137 -4.66 -1.11 7.14
C CYS A 137 -4.93 -1.87 5.83
N VAL A 138 -3.91 -2.14 5.03
CA VAL A 138 -4.09 -2.77 3.71
C VAL A 138 -4.74 -4.16 3.79
N ILE A 139 -4.41 -4.96 4.82
CA ILE A 139 -4.98 -6.31 4.97
C ILE A 139 -6.43 -6.26 5.44
N HIS A 140 -6.74 -5.41 6.43
CA HIS A 140 -8.09 -5.31 6.98
C HIS A 140 -9.11 -4.76 5.96
N GLN A 141 -8.64 -3.94 5.02
CA GLN A 141 -9.45 -3.37 3.94
C GLN A 141 -9.93 -4.39 2.90
N SER A 142 -9.18 -5.48 2.67
CA SER A 142 -9.54 -6.51 1.68
C SER A 142 -10.81 -7.27 2.05
N GLN A 143 -11.03 -7.53 3.34
CA GLN A 143 -12.21 -8.22 3.85
C GLN A 143 -13.44 -7.30 3.84
N LEU A 144 -13.26 -6.06 4.29
CA LEU A 144 -14.32 -5.05 4.34
C LEU A 144 -14.84 -4.69 2.93
N THR A 145 -13.96 -4.59 1.94
CA THR A 145 -14.34 -4.32 0.55
C THR A 145 -15.15 -5.46 -0.06
N THR A 146 -14.88 -6.71 0.28
CA THR A 146 -15.66 -7.86 -0.22
C THR A 146 -17.08 -7.86 0.35
N VAL A 147 -17.22 -7.60 1.65
CA VAL A 147 -18.52 -7.50 2.32
C VAL A 147 -19.29 -6.27 1.81
N ALA A 148 -18.64 -5.12 1.72
CA ALA A 148 -19.22 -3.89 1.18
C ALA A 148 -19.71 -4.08 -0.26
N ARG A 149 -19.01 -4.87 -1.08
CA ARG A 149 -19.40 -5.13 -2.48
C ARG A 149 -20.66 -5.99 -2.57
N ARG A 150 -20.87 -6.90 -1.61
CA ARG A 150 -22.10 -7.69 -1.53
C ARG A 150 -23.28 -6.90 -0.96
N ILE A 151 -23.01 -5.89 -0.14
CA ILE A 151 -24.06 -5.12 0.54
C ILE A 151 -24.47 -3.88 -0.27
N SER A 152 -23.54 -3.21 -0.92
CA SER A 152 -23.80 -1.93 -1.58
C SER A 152 -23.98 -2.09 -3.09
N CYS A 153 -25.00 -1.43 -3.65
CA CYS A 153 -25.12 -1.26 -5.11
C CYS A 153 -23.86 -0.58 -5.67
N GLU A 154 -23.52 -0.86 -6.93
CA GLU A 154 -22.28 -0.36 -7.56
C GLU A 154 -22.10 1.16 -7.43
N MET A 155 -23.19 1.93 -7.49
CA MET A 155 -23.17 3.39 -7.33
C MET A 155 -22.76 3.87 -5.93
N HIS A 156 -23.02 3.10 -4.88
CA HIS A 156 -22.72 3.47 -3.49
C HIS A 156 -21.56 2.70 -2.87
N PHE A 157 -21.01 1.70 -3.57
CA PHE A 157 -19.92 0.87 -3.08
C PHE A 157 -18.72 1.69 -2.58
N ARG A 158 -18.31 2.72 -3.34
CA ARG A 158 -17.18 3.57 -2.97
C ARG A 158 -17.43 4.35 -1.67
N SER A 159 -18.63 4.90 -1.51
CA SER A 159 -19.04 5.62 -0.30
C SER A 159 -19.12 4.67 0.90
N ALA A 160 -19.70 3.49 0.73
CA ALA A 160 -19.81 2.48 1.78
C ALA A 160 -18.44 1.99 2.27
N VAL A 161 -17.49 1.73 1.35
CA VAL A 161 -16.12 1.35 1.71
C VAL A 161 -15.42 2.47 2.48
N ALA A 162 -15.58 3.73 2.06
CA ALA A 162 -15.02 4.87 2.77
C ALA A 162 -15.58 4.98 4.20
N TRP A 163 -16.90 4.89 4.37
CA TRP A 163 -17.53 4.92 5.69
C TRP A 163 -17.12 3.74 6.58
N LEU A 164 -17.11 2.52 6.05
CA LEU A 164 -16.65 1.34 6.78
C LEU A 164 -15.21 1.48 7.26
N THR A 165 -14.35 2.05 6.41
CA THR A 165 -12.95 2.34 6.73
C THR A 165 -12.83 3.37 7.85
N THR A 166 -13.59 4.47 7.74
CA THR A 166 -13.60 5.52 8.74
C THR A 166 -14.08 4.98 10.09
N PHE A 167 -15.18 4.22 10.12
CA PHE A 167 -15.70 3.63 11.36
C PHE A 167 -14.74 2.59 11.96
N ALA A 168 -14.12 1.74 11.14
CA ALA A 168 -13.11 0.80 11.61
C ALA A 168 -11.92 1.54 12.25
N GLY A 169 -11.49 2.65 11.64
CA GLY A 169 -10.39 3.46 12.15
C GLY A 169 -10.72 4.19 13.46
N VAL A 170 -11.92 4.77 13.54
CA VAL A 170 -12.45 5.40 14.75
C VAL A 170 -12.58 4.37 15.87
N GLY A 171 -13.18 3.21 15.59
CA GLY A 171 -13.35 2.11 16.54
C GLY A 171 -12.01 1.60 17.09
N ALA A 172 -10.99 1.44 16.24
CA ALA A 172 -9.65 1.03 16.68
C ALA A 172 -9.00 2.06 17.63
N THR A 173 -9.22 3.35 17.38
CA THR A 173 -8.72 4.44 18.23
C THR A 173 -9.36 4.37 19.62
N PHE A 174 -10.68 4.27 19.66
CA PHE A 174 -11.41 4.15 20.92
C PHE A 174 -11.06 2.86 21.65
N ALA A 175 -10.93 1.73 20.95
CA ALA A 175 -10.55 0.45 21.55
C ALA A 175 -9.21 0.55 22.30
N GLY A 176 -8.23 1.27 21.75
CA GLY A 176 -6.95 1.51 22.44
C GLY A 176 -7.09 2.36 23.71
N LEU A 177 -7.91 3.42 23.67
CA LEU A 177 -8.19 4.26 24.84
C LEU A 177 -8.94 3.48 25.93
N PHE A 178 -9.98 2.74 25.54
CA PHE A 178 -10.75 1.89 26.44
C PHE A 178 -9.88 0.80 27.06
N ALA A 179 -8.99 0.18 26.28
CA ALA A 179 -8.04 -0.81 26.79
C ALA A 179 -7.12 -0.23 27.86
N GLY A 180 -6.55 0.96 27.61
CA GLY A 180 -5.71 1.66 28.59
C GLY A 180 -6.49 2.02 29.86
N TRP A 181 -7.73 2.49 29.72
CA TRP A 181 -8.59 2.86 30.85
C TRP A 181 -9.00 1.66 31.70
N ILE A 182 -9.45 0.56 31.06
CA ILE A 182 -9.81 -0.70 31.74
C ILE A 182 -8.60 -1.29 32.46
N HIS A 183 -7.42 -1.21 31.85
CA HIS A 183 -6.18 -1.65 32.50
C HIS A 183 -5.85 -0.77 33.72
N GLY A 184 -5.97 0.55 33.60
CA GLY A 184 -5.70 1.47 34.71
C GLY A 184 -6.58 1.22 35.94
N ILE A 185 -7.85 0.85 35.74
CA ILE A 185 -8.79 0.53 36.84
C ILE A 185 -8.47 -0.83 37.45
N ASN A 186 -8.29 -1.87 36.63
CA ASN A 186 -8.23 -3.25 37.13
C ASN A 186 -6.81 -3.75 37.40
N GLN A 187 -5.78 -2.98 37.00
CA GLN A 187 -4.36 -3.37 37.05
C GLN A 187 -4.06 -4.74 36.40
N SER A 188 -4.96 -5.22 35.53
CA SER A 188 -4.89 -6.54 34.90
C SER A 188 -5.33 -6.45 33.44
N TYR A 189 -4.54 -7.07 32.56
CA TYR A 189 -4.84 -7.15 31.13
C TYR A 189 -5.90 -8.21 30.78
N GLN A 190 -6.24 -9.11 31.71
CA GLN A 190 -7.24 -10.15 31.44
C GLN A 190 -8.61 -9.55 31.11
N TYR A 191 -9.02 -8.51 31.85
CA TYR A 191 -10.28 -7.80 31.59
C TYR A 191 -10.27 -7.04 30.26
N VAL A 192 -9.11 -6.50 29.88
CA VAL A 192 -8.94 -5.86 28.56
C VAL A 192 -9.16 -6.89 27.45
N VAL A 193 -8.54 -8.06 27.55
CA VAL A 193 -8.71 -9.14 26.57
C VAL A 193 -10.16 -9.63 26.54
N MET A 194 -10.78 -9.87 27.69
CA MET A 194 -12.19 -10.29 27.76
C MET A 194 -13.13 -9.25 27.15
N SER A 195 -12.91 -7.96 27.40
CA SER A 195 -13.72 -6.89 26.81
C SER A 195 -13.59 -6.85 25.29
N TYR A 196 -12.38 -7.06 24.76
CA TYR A 196 -12.13 -7.08 23.31
C TYR A 196 -12.79 -8.29 22.64
N VAL A 197 -12.74 -9.46 23.28
CA VAL A 197 -13.45 -10.66 22.82
C VAL A 197 -14.96 -10.43 22.82
N GLY A 198 -15.51 -9.85 23.89
CA GLY A 198 -16.94 -9.51 23.98
C GLY A 198 -17.39 -8.56 22.87
N LEU A 199 -16.65 -7.48 22.63
CA LEU A 199 -16.92 -6.55 21.53
C LEU A 199 -16.83 -7.20 20.15
N SER A 200 -15.87 -8.10 19.96
CA SER A 200 -15.70 -8.85 18.70
C SER A 200 -16.89 -9.77 18.42
N ILE A 201 -17.43 -10.43 19.46
CA ILE A 201 -18.64 -11.26 19.37
C ILE A 201 -19.85 -10.39 19.01
N ILE A 202 -20.04 -9.26 19.71
CA ILE A 202 -21.14 -8.32 19.43
C ILE A 202 -21.05 -7.82 17.98
N GLN A 203 -19.86 -7.47 17.51
CA GLN A 203 -19.63 -7.04 16.13
C GLN A 203 -20.01 -8.14 15.12
N CYS A 204 -19.64 -9.40 15.39
CA CYS A 204 -20.02 -10.53 14.54
C CYS A 204 -21.54 -10.75 14.51
N LEU A 205 -22.19 -10.68 15.67
CA LEU A 205 -23.65 -10.83 15.77
C LEU A 205 -24.39 -9.70 15.05
N LEU A 206 -23.90 -8.46 15.17
CA LEU A 206 -24.47 -7.31 14.46
C LEU A 206 -24.30 -7.44 12.94
N ALA A 207 -23.12 -7.87 12.47
CA ALA A 207 -22.89 -8.12 11.06
C ALA A 207 -23.82 -9.23 10.52
N LEU A 208 -24.01 -10.30 11.29
CA LEU A 208 -24.92 -11.39 10.93
C LEU A 208 -26.37 -10.91 10.90
N ALA A 209 -26.80 -10.12 11.88
CA ALA A 209 -28.14 -9.52 11.90
C ALA A 209 -28.39 -8.62 10.68
N ILE A 210 -27.40 -7.79 10.29
CA ILE A 210 -27.50 -6.95 9.08
C ILE A 210 -27.62 -7.82 7.82
N LEU A 211 -26.85 -8.92 7.73
CA LEU A 211 -26.93 -9.84 6.59
C LEU A 211 -28.30 -10.52 6.49
N VAL A 212 -28.87 -10.96 7.63
CA VAL A 212 -30.21 -11.57 7.68
C VAL A 212 -31.28 -10.56 7.28
N LEU A 213 -31.24 -9.33 7.83
CA LEU A 213 -32.20 -8.28 7.49
C LEU A 213 -32.14 -7.84 6.02
N LYS A 214 -31.00 -8.04 5.34
CA LYS A 214 -30.85 -7.70 3.93
C LYS A 214 -31.39 -8.79 2.99
N GLN A 215 -31.24 -10.08 3.35
CA GLN A 215 -31.78 -11.18 2.54
C GLN A 215 -33.29 -11.06 2.31
N ASP A 216 -34.02 -10.52 3.28
CA ASP A 216 -35.47 -10.36 3.21
C ASP A 216 -35.92 -9.30 2.17
N LYS A 217 -35.06 -8.30 1.89
CA LYS A 217 -35.40 -7.23 0.95
C LYS A 217 -35.12 -7.57 -0.51
N GLU A 218 -34.20 -8.49 -0.79
CA GLU A 218 -33.85 -8.89 -2.16
C GLU A 218 -34.78 -9.97 -2.72
N CYS A 219 -35.63 -10.60 -1.90
CA CYS A 219 -36.60 -11.61 -2.33
C CYS A 219 -37.91 -11.05 -2.90
N HIS A 220 -38.11 -9.73 -2.89
CA HIS A 220 -39.35 -9.09 -3.38
C HIS A 220 -39.17 -8.25 -4.66
N VAL A 221 -38.10 -8.46 -5.42
CA VAL A 221 -38.07 -7.99 -6.81
C VAL A 221 -39.01 -8.88 -7.62
N SER A 222 -40.28 -8.49 -7.68
CA SER A 222 -41.31 -9.16 -8.48
C SER A 222 -40.81 -9.36 -9.91
N PRO A 223 -40.78 -10.59 -10.43
CA PRO A 223 -40.39 -10.88 -11.81
C PRO A 223 -41.38 -10.36 -12.88
N SER A 224 -42.34 -9.51 -12.51
CA SER A 224 -43.41 -9.05 -13.39
C SER A 224 -43.09 -7.77 -14.19
N ALA A 225 -41.83 -7.35 -14.26
CA ALA A 225 -41.41 -6.19 -15.05
C ALA A 225 -40.31 -6.56 -16.07
N THR A 226 -40.37 -7.77 -16.62
CA THR A 226 -39.54 -8.18 -17.77
C THR A 226 -40.44 -8.63 -18.89
N GLU A 227 -40.91 -7.66 -19.66
CA GLU A 227 -41.08 -7.73 -21.12
C GLU A 227 -41.64 -6.36 -21.54
N ASN A 228 -40.99 -5.71 -22.50
CA ASN A 228 -41.53 -4.64 -23.39
C ASN A 228 -40.78 -3.29 -23.47
N SER A 229 -39.68 -3.03 -22.77
CA SER A 229 -39.04 -1.69 -22.91
C SER A 229 -37.53 -1.62 -22.72
N CYS A 230 -36.80 -2.58 -23.30
CA CYS A 230 -35.38 -2.38 -23.63
C CYS A 230 -35.11 -2.77 -25.09
N SER A 231 -35.94 -2.26 -26.02
CA SER A 231 -35.44 -1.95 -27.36
C SER A 231 -34.54 -0.72 -27.23
N MET A 232 -33.29 -0.92 -26.80
CA MET A 232 -32.24 0.03 -27.16
C MET A 232 -32.12 -0.03 -28.67
N ASN A 233 -32.73 0.94 -29.35
CA ASN A 233 -32.34 1.29 -30.69
C ASN A 233 -30.83 1.49 -30.65
N GLU A 234 -30.08 0.59 -31.29
CA GLU A 234 -28.70 0.84 -31.65
C GLU A 234 -28.66 2.18 -32.37
N PRO A 235 -27.92 3.18 -31.86
CA PRO A 235 -27.55 4.32 -32.68
C PRO A 235 -26.59 3.79 -33.75
N SER A 236 -27.16 3.39 -34.89
CA SER A 236 -26.42 3.23 -36.13
C SER A 236 -25.72 4.56 -36.42
N GLY A 237 -24.39 4.55 -36.36
CA GLY A 237 -23.57 5.68 -36.80
C GLY A 237 -22.81 6.40 -35.70
N TRP A 238 -21.85 5.72 -35.07
CA TRP A 238 -20.59 6.37 -34.71
C TRP A 238 -19.47 5.63 -35.43
N HIS A 239 -19.24 6.05 -36.68
CA HIS A 239 -17.94 5.90 -37.33
C HIS A 239 -16.91 6.63 -36.47
N ILE A 240 -16.23 5.90 -35.57
CA ILE A 240 -14.96 6.35 -35.02
C ILE A 240 -13.89 5.93 -36.03
N GLU A 241 -13.84 6.67 -37.13
CA GLU A 241 -12.69 6.69 -38.02
C GLU A 241 -11.86 7.93 -37.68
N LYS A 242 -10.56 7.70 -37.53
CA LYS A 242 -9.44 8.64 -37.62
C LYS A 242 -8.89 9.24 -36.32
N THR A 243 -7.80 8.61 -35.90
CA THR A 243 -6.49 9.26 -35.71
C THR A 243 -6.54 10.67 -35.15
N VAL A 244 -6.47 10.77 -33.82
CA VAL A 244 -5.88 11.95 -33.19
C VAL A 244 -4.38 11.89 -33.43
N ASN A 245 -3.94 12.42 -34.57
CA ASN A 245 -2.58 12.94 -34.71
C ASN A 245 -2.48 14.11 -33.72
N VAL A 246 -2.00 13.82 -32.52
CA VAL A 246 -1.43 14.87 -31.66
C VAL A 246 -0.10 15.25 -32.30
N GLU A 247 -0.18 16.12 -33.29
CA GLU A 247 0.96 16.89 -33.74
C GLU A 247 1.30 17.84 -32.59
N ILE A 248 2.28 17.44 -31.78
CA ILE A 248 2.87 18.30 -30.76
C ILE A 248 3.58 19.43 -31.52
N ASN A 249 2.85 20.50 -31.76
CA ASN A 249 3.39 21.75 -32.23
C ASN A 249 4.15 22.40 -31.05
N LEU A 250 5.39 21.94 -30.84
CA LEU A 250 6.38 22.66 -30.05
C LEU A 250 6.69 23.95 -30.81
N LYS A 251 5.85 24.96 -30.61
CA LYS A 251 6.19 26.35 -30.87
C LYS A 251 7.26 26.73 -29.84
N MET A 252 8.51 26.36 -30.11
CA MET A 252 9.69 26.93 -29.49
C MET A 252 9.67 28.43 -29.79
N ASN A 253 9.05 29.20 -28.90
CA ASN A 253 9.45 30.59 -28.73
C ASN A 253 10.91 30.59 -28.31
N GLY A 254 11.72 31.29 -29.10
CA GLY A 254 13.16 31.22 -29.09
C GLY A 254 13.76 31.51 -27.72
N ILE A 255 14.60 30.58 -27.29
CA ILE A 255 15.79 30.89 -26.51
C ILE A 255 16.96 30.51 -27.41
N SER A 256 17.54 31.55 -28.00
CA SER A 256 18.76 31.47 -28.79
C SER A 256 19.90 31.04 -27.87
N THR A 257 20.27 29.76 -27.91
CA THR A 257 21.58 29.32 -27.41
C THR A 257 22.62 29.77 -28.43
N GLN A 258 23.18 30.96 -28.19
CA GLN A 258 24.46 31.32 -28.78
C GLN A 258 25.50 30.30 -28.33
N VAL A 259 26.02 29.56 -29.30
CA VAL A 259 27.26 28.80 -29.20
C VAL A 259 28.38 29.82 -28.98
N LEU A 260 28.74 30.01 -27.72
CA LEU A 260 29.93 30.76 -27.34
C LEU A 260 31.15 29.88 -27.63
N HIS A 261 31.70 30.03 -28.83
CA HIS A 261 33.08 29.72 -29.14
C HIS A 261 33.98 30.67 -28.32
N GLY A 262 34.27 30.27 -27.08
CA GLY A 262 35.25 30.90 -26.22
C GLY A 262 36.64 30.33 -26.49
N SER A 263 37.36 30.99 -27.40
CA SER A 263 38.77 30.77 -27.69
C SER A 263 39.63 30.91 -26.43
N ARG A 264 40.30 29.83 -26.02
CA ARG A 264 41.19 29.79 -24.85
C ARG A 264 42.64 29.90 -25.33
N GLY A 265 43.13 31.13 -25.48
CA GLY A 265 44.56 31.43 -25.29
C GLY A 265 44.82 31.50 -23.78
N GLY A 266 45.97 31.18 -23.22
CA GLY A 266 47.31 30.97 -23.75
C GLY A 266 48.26 31.35 -22.60
N GLY A 267 49.25 30.51 -22.30
CA GLY A 267 50.30 30.75 -21.30
C GLY A 267 49.99 30.11 -19.94
N GLY A 268 50.86 29.33 -19.33
CA GLY A 268 52.22 28.93 -19.66
C GLY A 268 52.80 28.21 -18.45
N GLY A 269 53.79 27.35 -18.66
CA GLY A 269 54.70 26.90 -17.60
C GLY A 269 54.72 25.40 -17.35
N GLY A 270 55.81 24.77 -17.81
CA GLY A 270 56.61 23.95 -16.90
C GLY A 270 56.52 22.44 -17.04
N ASP A 271 57.42 21.91 -17.86
CA ASP A 271 58.26 20.74 -17.63
C ASP A 271 57.65 19.35 -17.36
N GLY A 272 57.90 18.46 -18.33
CA GLY A 272 58.89 17.41 -18.07
C GLY A 272 58.50 15.97 -18.40
N ARG A 273 59.05 15.47 -19.53
CA ARG A 273 59.46 14.06 -19.83
C ARG A 273 58.34 13.01 -19.88
N GLY A 274 58.24 12.07 -20.82
CA GLY A 274 59.08 11.60 -21.91
C GLY A 274 58.57 10.20 -22.33
N GLY A 275 58.80 9.79 -23.59
CA GLY A 275 58.51 8.46 -24.16
C GLY A 275 57.33 8.47 -25.14
N GLU A 276 57.54 8.58 -26.46
CA GLU A 276 57.95 7.51 -27.42
C GLU A 276 57.09 6.25 -27.26
N GLY A 277 56.41 5.67 -28.26
CA GLY A 277 56.23 5.86 -29.70
C GLY A 277 55.24 4.75 -30.14
N VAL A 278 54.45 4.90 -31.21
CA VAL A 278 54.53 4.11 -32.47
C VAL A 278 53.04 3.90 -32.88
N SER A 279 52.45 4.75 -33.73
CA SER A 279 52.35 4.73 -35.21
C SER A 279 51.51 3.59 -35.85
N HIS A 280 50.29 3.98 -36.28
CA HIS A 280 49.53 3.63 -37.51
C HIS A 280 49.02 2.19 -37.79
N PRO A 281 48.08 1.98 -38.76
CA PRO A 281 46.91 2.78 -39.15
C PRO A 281 45.60 1.96 -39.40
N ASN A 282 44.50 2.70 -39.61
CA ASN A 282 43.30 2.44 -40.42
C ASN A 282 43.14 1.09 -41.15
N HIS A 283 41.91 0.55 -41.19
CA HIS A 283 41.14 0.41 -42.45
C HIS A 283 39.68 -0.06 -42.25
N THR A 284 38.76 0.65 -42.95
CA THR A 284 37.52 0.21 -43.64
C THR A 284 36.36 -0.44 -42.85
N ASN A 285 35.17 0.17 -42.79
CA ASN A 285 34.09 0.21 -43.80
C ASN A 285 33.69 -1.16 -44.37
N VAL A 286 32.53 -1.68 -43.96
CA VAL A 286 31.64 -2.51 -44.80
C VAL A 286 30.17 -2.16 -44.50
N LYS A 287 29.49 -1.62 -45.52
CA LYS A 287 28.03 -1.64 -45.72
C LYS A 287 27.60 -3.05 -46.10
N VAL A 288 26.42 -3.52 -45.69
CA VAL A 288 25.12 -3.47 -46.41
C VAL A 288 24.03 -3.73 -45.38
#